data_AF-A0A0C2Z7Q1-F1
#
_entry.id   AF-A0A0C2Z7Q1-F1
#
_cell.length_a   1.000
_cell.length_b   1.000
_cell.length_c   1.000
_cell.angle_alpha   90.00
_cell.angle_beta   90.00
_cell.angle_gamma   90.00
#
_symmetry.space_group_name_H-M   'P 1'
#
loop_
_entity.id
_entity.type
_entity.pdbx_description
1 polymer ?
#
loop_
_entity_poly.entity_id
_entity_poly.type
_entity_poly.pdbx_seq_one_letter_code
_entity_poly.pdbx_strand_id
1 'polypeptide(L)'
;QTPDQIWQQKSKKALEDAITSPPADPYAGRSVSNKGASSLGATFKHLDQILQRNKVRHQLRLTERHEKKGYKRRRLSSERWRKQFANEVRKKVQLVIKIKNRGA
;
A
#
# COMPACT_ATOMS: atom_id res chain seq x y z
N GLN A 1 21.62 9.89 -40.21
CA GLN A 1 20.43 10.28 -39.42
C GLN A 1 20.75 11.60 -38.75
N THR A 2 19.91 12.63 -38.96
CA THR A 2 20.10 13.93 -38.29
C THR A 2 19.63 13.85 -36.83
N PRO A 3 20.12 14.71 -35.92
CA PRO A 3 19.64 14.77 -34.54
C PRO A 3 18.10 14.91 -34.44
N ASP A 4 17.49 15.70 -35.34
CA ASP A 4 16.05 15.91 -35.39
C ASP A 4 15.27 14.63 -35.72
N GLN A 5 15.78 13.81 -36.64
CA GLN A 5 15.17 12.53 -36.99
C GLN A 5 15.18 11.55 -35.81
N ILE A 6 16.28 11.53 -35.05
CA ILE A 6 16.42 10.70 -33.85
C ILE A 6 15.42 11.17 -32.77
N TRP A 7 15.27 12.49 -32.59
CA TRP A 7 14.33 13.04 -31.62
C TRP A 7 12.87 12.75 -32.00
N GLN A 8 12.50 12.92 -33.27
CA GLN A 8 11.15 12.60 -33.76
C GLN A 8 10.81 11.13 -33.57
N GLN A 9 11.74 10.21 -33.87
CA GLN A 9 11.53 8.77 -33.63
C GLN A 9 11.35 8.45 -32.14
N LYS A 10 12.20 9.02 -31.27
CA LYS A 10 12.06 8.85 -29.81
C LYS A 10 10.74 9.41 -29.28
N SER A 11 10.30 10.56 -29.80
CA SER A 11 9.03 11.18 -29.42
C SER A 11 7.83 10.31 -29.80
N LYS A 12 7.83 9.73 -31.01
CA LYS A 12 6.77 8.80 -31.44
C LYS A 12 6.71 7.57 -30.55
N LYS A 13 7.87 6.97 -30.27
CA LYS A 13 7.97 5.80 -29.39
C LYS A 13 7.49 6.11 -27.96
N ALA A 14 7.86 7.26 -27.41
CA ALA A 14 7.39 7.68 -26.09
C ALA A 14 5.86 7.86 -26.03
N LEU A 15 5.24 8.31 -27.12
CA LEU A 15 3.78 8.41 -27.23
C LEU A 15 3.12 7.02 -27.27
N GLU A 16 3.65 6.10 -28.07
CA GLU A 16 3.17 4.70 -28.12
C GLU A 16 3.28 4.01 -26.76
N ASP A 17 4.41 4.21 -26.07
CA ASP A 17 4.66 3.69 -24.73
C ASP A 17 3.66 4.29 -23.72
N ALA A 18 3.39 5.60 -23.79
CA ALA A 18 2.42 6.27 -22.91
C ALA A 18 0.97 5.83 -23.15
N ILE A 19 0.61 5.45 -24.38
CA ILE A 19 -0.72 4.89 -24.69
C ILE A 19 -0.85 3.47 -24.14
N THR A 20 0.21 2.66 -24.32
CA THR A 20 0.20 1.24 -23.92
C THR A 20 0.34 1.05 -22.41
N SER A 21 1.15 1.91 -21.78
CA SER A 21 1.46 1.90 -20.36
C SER A 21 1.40 3.33 -19.84
N PRO A 22 0.20 3.86 -19.57
CA PRO A 22 0.05 5.22 -19.09
C PRO A 22 0.83 5.39 -17.77
N PRO A 23 1.43 6.58 -17.56
CA PRO A 23 2.06 6.90 -16.29
C PRO A 23 1.05 6.69 -15.16
N ALA A 24 1.54 6.23 -14.01
CA ALA A 24 0.69 5.86 -12.89
C ALA A 24 -0.22 7.03 -12.49
N ASP A 25 -1.53 6.86 -12.69
CA ASP A 25 -2.52 7.82 -12.24
C ASP A 25 -2.67 7.75 -10.70
N PRO A 26 -3.36 8.72 -10.06
CA PRO A 26 -3.58 8.69 -8.62
C PRO A 26 -4.31 7.43 -8.10
N TYR A 27 -4.95 6.67 -8.99
CA TYR A 27 -5.73 5.47 -8.72
C TYR A 27 -5.01 4.17 -9.12
N ALA A 28 -3.83 4.22 -9.74
CA ALA A 28 -3.13 3.06 -10.28
C ALA A 28 -2.85 1.99 -9.20
N GLY A 29 -2.66 2.41 -7.95
CA GLY A 29 -2.50 1.53 -6.78
C GLY A 29 -3.78 1.20 -6.00
N ARG A 30 -4.96 1.59 -6.52
CA ARG A 30 -6.29 1.48 -5.90
C ARG A 30 -7.37 1.00 -6.89
N SER A 31 -6.95 0.51 -8.06
CA SER A 31 -7.81 -0.04 -9.10
C SER A 31 -7.56 -1.53 -9.24
N VAL A 32 -8.62 -2.31 -9.44
CA VAL A 32 -8.53 -3.76 -9.68
C VAL A 32 -9.41 -4.09 -10.87
N SER A 33 -8.81 -4.65 -11.92
CA SER A 33 -9.55 -5.11 -13.10
C SER A 33 -10.18 -6.48 -12.82
N ASN A 34 -11.49 -6.61 -13.01
CA ASN A 34 -12.13 -7.92 -13.03
C ASN A 34 -11.99 -8.54 -14.43
N LYS A 35 -11.12 -9.54 -14.59
CA LYS A 35 -10.89 -10.22 -15.88
C LYS A 35 -11.81 -11.44 -16.12
N GLY A 36 -12.96 -11.51 -15.43
CA GLY A 36 -14.01 -12.51 -15.66
C GLY A 36 -13.75 -13.91 -15.06
N ALA A 37 -12.50 -14.26 -14.75
CA ALA A 37 -12.16 -15.55 -14.12
C ALA A 37 -12.47 -15.63 -12.62
N SER A 38 -12.72 -14.49 -11.96
CA SER A 38 -13.02 -14.41 -10.52
C SER A 38 -14.41 -13.82 -10.31
N SER A 39 -15.10 -14.27 -9.25
CA SER A 39 -16.37 -13.66 -8.86
C SER A 39 -16.18 -12.18 -8.54
N LEU A 40 -17.20 -11.37 -8.83
CA LEU A 40 -17.19 -9.94 -8.53
C LEU A 40 -16.91 -9.68 -7.04
N GLY A 41 -17.46 -10.53 -6.15
CA GLY A 41 -17.19 -10.48 -4.71
C GLY A 41 -15.72 -10.68 -4.34
N ALA A 42 -15.02 -11.61 -5.00
CA ALA A 42 -13.58 -11.81 -4.79
C ALA A 42 -12.77 -10.57 -5.23
N THR A 43 -13.18 -9.95 -6.33
CA THR A 43 -12.55 -8.70 -6.82
C THR A 43 -12.73 -7.56 -5.82
N PHE A 44 -13.93 -7.38 -5.25
CA PHE A 44 -14.16 -6.37 -4.21
C PHE A 44 -13.38 -6.64 -2.94
N LYS A 45 -13.25 -7.91 -2.51
CA LYS A 45 -12.42 -8.27 -1.36
C LYS A 45 -10.94 -7.95 -1.60
N HIS A 46 -10.45 -8.20 -2.81
CA HIS A 46 -9.08 -7.85 -3.19
C HIS A 46 -8.88 -6.32 -3.15
N LEU A 47 -9.81 -5.55 -3.70
CA LEU A 47 -9.78 -4.09 -3.60
C LEU A 47 -9.78 -3.63 -2.13
N ASP A 48 -10.62 -4.23 -1.27
CA ASP A 48 -10.69 -3.90 0.14
C ASP A 48 -9.34 -4.13 0.85
N GLN A 49 -8.68 -5.26 0.59
CA GLN A 49 -7.35 -5.57 1.11
C GLN A 49 -6.30 -4.54 0.67
N ILE A 50 -6.33 -4.10 -0.59
CA ILE A 50 -5.43 -3.06 -1.09
C ILE A 50 -5.66 -1.74 -0.34
N LEU A 51 -6.91 -1.32 -0.18
CA LEU A 51 -7.26 -0.09 0.54
C LEU A 51 -6.87 -0.15 2.03
N GLN A 52 -7.00 -1.32 2.67
CA GLN A 52 -6.57 -1.55 4.04
C GLN A 52 -5.04 -1.49 4.17
N ARG A 53 -4.30 -2.19 3.30
CA ARG A 53 -2.82 -2.20 3.30
C ARG A 53 -2.25 -0.80 3.12
N ASN A 54 -2.84 -0.01 2.22
CA ASN A 54 -2.46 1.38 1.95
C ASN A 54 -3.04 2.37 2.98
N LYS A 55 -3.81 1.90 3.97
CA LYS A 55 -4.43 2.69 5.05
C LYS A 55 -5.31 3.85 4.56
N VAL A 56 -5.92 3.72 3.38
CA VAL A 56 -6.67 4.80 2.74
C VAL A 56 -7.85 5.25 3.62
N ARG A 57 -8.68 4.31 4.07
CA ARG A 57 -9.84 4.61 4.93
C ARG A 57 -9.46 5.18 6.29
N HIS A 58 -8.38 4.68 6.87
CA HIS A 58 -7.87 5.18 8.16
C HIS A 58 -7.38 6.61 8.02
N GLN A 59 -6.63 6.90 6.96
CA GLN A 59 -6.15 8.26 6.69
C GLN A 59 -7.30 9.21 6.42
N LEU A 60 -8.31 8.79 5.62
CA LEU A 60 -9.50 9.57 5.35
C LEU A 60 -10.16 10.04 6.65
N ARG A 61 -10.42 9.11 7.58
CA ARG A 61 -10.99 9.41 8.91
C ARG A 61 -10.12 10.35 9.75
N LEU A 62 -8.79 10.18 9.71
CA LEU A 62 -7.88 11.08 10.43
C LEU A 62 -7.85 12.49 9.83
N THR A 63 -8.10 12.63 8.52
CA THR A 63 -8.10 13.92 7.83
C THR A 63 -9.45 14.62 7.82
N GLU A 64 -10.55 13.94 8.19
CA GLU A 64 -11.89 14.54 8.29
C GLU A 64 -11.90 15.78 9.19
N ARG A 65 -11.04 15.84 10.21
CA ARG A 65 -10.89 17.00 11.10
C ARG A 65 -9.43 17.34 11.29
N HIS A 66 -9.13 18.62 11.50
CA HIS A 66 -7.77 19.08 11.77
C HIS A 66 -7.26 18.57 13.13
N GLU A 67 -6.21 17.76 13.10
CA GLU A 67 -5.46 17.35 14.29
C GLU A 67 -4.28 18.33 14.53
N LYS A 68 -4.28 19.05 15.65
CA LYS A 68 -3.17 19.97 15.97
C LYS A 68 -1.85 19.20 16.09
N LYS A 69 -0.75 19.81 15.66
CA LYS A 69 0.60 19.22 15.60
C LYS A 69 1.02 18.49 16.89
N GLY A 70 0.74 19.06 18.07
CA GLY A 70 1.07 18.46 19.36
C GLY A 70 0.34 17.14 19.64
N TYR A 71 -0.97 17.10 19.37
CA TYR A 71 -1.77 15.88 19.52
C TYR A 71 -1.33 14.81 18.52
N LYS A 72 -1.07 15.19 17.26
CA LYS A 72 -0.53 14.29 16.23
C LYS A 72 0.78 13.62 16.65
N ARG A 73 1.72 14.38 17.21
CA ARG A 73 2.99 13.82 17.72
C ARG A 73 2.77 12.82 18.85
N ARG A 74 1.91 13.16 19.81
CA ARG A 74 1.58 12.29 20.96
C ARG A 74 0.93 10.99 20.50
N ARG A 75 -0.03 11.08 19.57
CA ARG A 75 -0.69 9.92 18.97
C ARG A 75 0.31 9.03 18.24
N LEU A 76 1.14 9.59 17.36
CA LEU A 76 2.14 8.82 16.61
C LEU A 76 3.17 8.15 17.53
N SER A 77 3.61 8.82 18.60
CA SER A 77 4.50 8.23 19.60
C SER A 77 3.83 7.04 20.31
N SER A 78 2.59 7.21 20.80
CA SER A 78 1.81 6.15 21.44
C SER A 78 1.54 4.96 20.49
N GLU A 79 1.16 5.22 19.24
CA GLU A 79 0.95 4.17 18.23
C GLU A 79 2.23 3.39 17.92
N ARG A 80 3.38 4.07 17.81
CA ARG A 80 4.69 3.42 17.59
C ARG A 80 5.04 2.53 18.77
N TRP A 81 4.90 3.03 20.00
CA TRP A 81 5.16 2.25 21.20
C TRP A 81 4.28 1.00 21.26
N ARG A 82 2.95 1.15 21.04
CA ARG A 82 2.02 0.01 21.09
C ARG A 82 2.37 -1.08 20.07
N LYS A 83 2.80 -0.68 18.88
CA LYS A 83 3.27 -1.63 17.84
C LYS A 83 4.56 -2.34 18.25
N GLN A 84 5.53 -1.60 18.79
CA GLN A 84 6.78 -2.19 19.27
C GLN A 84 6.52 -3.17 20.41
N PHE A 85 5.74 -2.75 21.42
CA PHE A 85 5.37 -3.59 22.54
C PHE A 85 4.66 -4.87 22.10
N ALA A 86 3.65 -4.76 21.23
CA ALA A 86 2.94 -5.93 20.69
C ALA A 86 3.89 -6.89 19.93
N ASN A 87 4.88 -6.36 19.22
CA ASN A 87 5.88 -7.19 18.54
C ASN A 87 6.80 -7.90 19.52
N GLU A 88 7.27 -7.22 20.57
CA GLU A 88 8.11 -7.83 21.61
C GLU A 88 7.35 -8.92 22.37
N VAL A 89 6.10 -8.65 22.77
CA VAL A 89 5.22 -9.66 23.39
C VAL A 89 5.05 -10.86 22.46
N ARG A 90 4.76 -10.64 21.18
CA ARG A 90 4.62 -11.73 20.19
C ARG A 90 5.88 -12.59 20.09
N LYS A 91 7.07 -11.98 20.03
CA LYS A 91 8.36 -12.71 19.98
C LYS A 91 8.56 -13.57 21.22
N LYS A 92 8.26 -13.05 22.41
CA LYS A 92 8.39 -13.79 23.68
C LYS A 92 7.41 -14.96 23.74
N VAL A 93 6.15 -14.76 23.35
CA VAL A 93 5.16 -15.84 23.27
C VAL A 93 5.60 -16.92 22.29
N GLN A 94 6.08 -16.54 21.11
CA GLN A 94 6.60 -17.50 20.12
C GLN A 94 7.81 -18.30 20.66
N LEU A 95 8.67 -17.68 21.45
CA LEU A 95 9.79 -18.37 22.10
C LEU A 95 9.29 -19.41 23.11
N VAL A 96 8.33 -19.05 23.96
CA VAL A 96 7.73 -19.98 24.94
C VAL A 96 7.05 -21.15 24.24
N ILE A 97 6.28 -20.90 23.17
CA ILE A 97 5.66 -21.96 22.37
C ILE A 97 6.72 -22.89 21.78
N LYS A 98 7.84 -22.35 21.27
CA LYS A 98 8.95 -23.16 20.76
C LYS A 98 9.60 -24.02 21.85
N ILE A 99 9.77 -23.51 23.06
CA ILE A 99 10.31 -24.26 24.20
C ILE A 99 9.35 -25.40 24.57
N LYS A 100 8.06 -25.11 24.71
CA LYS A 100 7.01 -26.11 24.97
C LYS A 100 7.02 -27.24 23.93
N ASN A 101 7.08 -26.88 22.65
CA ASN A 101 7.07 -27.85 21.55
C ASN A 101 8.33 -28.74 21.51
N ARG A 102 9.42 -28.35 22.20
CA ARG A 102 10.65 -29.16 22.31
C ARG A 102 10.62 -30.17 23.47
N GLY A 103 9.52 -30.22 24.24
CA GLY A 103 9.34 -31.23 25.29
C GLY A 103 9.81 -30.83 26.69
N ALA A 104 9.90 -29.53 26.97
CA ALA A 104 9.86 -29.01 28.34
C ALA A 104 8.41 -28.89 28.82
#